data_AF-A0A7V7HAJ6-F1
#
_entry.id   AF-A0A7V7HAJ6-F1
#
_cell.length_a   1.000
_cell.length_b   1.000
_cell.length_c   1.000
_cell.angle_alpha   90.00
_cell.angle_beta   90.00
_cell.angle_gamma   90.00
#
_symmetry.space_group_name_H-M   'P 1'
#
loop_
_entity.id
_entity.type
_entity.pdbx_description
1 polymer ?
#
loop_
_entity_poly.entity_id
_entity_poly.type
_entity_poly.pdbx_seq_one_letter_code
_entity_poly.pdbx_strand_id
1 'polypeptide(L)'
;MENKDISLLEELLYNTNNEDTISRIKNIDNPIILHCFAANYNWNSGFDIPNAILENKDCDLGTGLLMFHYADGYRLLESPEEVSNSPLQEWKVFILELQNKIMNLEFKTQNISFSPELTKIQIFKLKKRNPSISDILINESPGNIIDIPKI
;
A
#
# COMPACT_ATOMS: atom_id res chain seq x y z
N MET A 1 -3.25 -14.88 12.74
CA MET A 1 -4.18 -13.92 13.34
C MET A 1 -5.14 -14.65 14.25
N GLU A 2 -5.59 -14.00 15.31
CA GLU A 2 -6.60 -14.53 16.23
C GLU A 2 -8.01 -14.08 15.81
N ASN A 3 -9.06 -14.73 16.33
CA ASN A 3 -10.45 -14.36 16.01
C ASN A 3 -10.76 -12.89 16.33
N LYS A 4 -10.18 -12.34 17.40
CA LYS A 4 -10.35 -10.94 17.79
C LYS A 4 -9.82 -9.97 16.71
N ASP A 5 -8.75 -10.36 16.02
CA ASP A 5 -8.12 -9.55 14.98
C ASP A 5 -9.03 -9.50 13.75
N ILE A 6 -9.63 -10.65 13.40
CA ILE A 6 -10.60 -10.75 12.30
C ILE A 6 -11.83 -9.89 12.60
N SER A 7 -12.41 -10.02 13.81
CA SER A 7 -13.57 -9.21 14.20
C SER A 7 -13.26 -7.70 14.21
N LEU A 8 -12.05 -7.30 14.62
CA LEU A 8 -11.62 -5.90 14.53
C LEU A 8 -11.58 -5.42 13.07
N LEU A 9 -11.03 -6.23 12.16
CA LEU A 9 -10.97 -5.88 10.74
C LEU A 9 -12.37 -5.79 10.12
N GLU A 10 -13.26 -6.74 10.39
CA GLU A 10 -14.67 -6.70 9.95
C GLU A 10 -15.37 -5.42 10.43
N GLU A 11 -15.17 -5.07 11.71
CA GLU A 11 -15.73 -3.86 12.30
C GLU A 11 -15.25 -2.60 11.58
N LEU A 12 -13.93 -2.48 11.36
CA LEU A 12 -13.31 -1.32 10.73
C LEU A 12 -13.67 -1.20 9.23
N LEU A 13 -13.76 -2.32 8.53
CA LEU A 13 -14.00 -2.36 7.08
C LEU A 13 -15.45 -2.08 6.71
N TYR A 14 -16.40 -2.56 7.52
CA TYR A 14 -17.82 -2.59 7.12
C TYR A 14 -18.78 -1.92 8.11
N ASN A 15 -18.44 -1.85 9.39
CA ASN A 15 -19.39 -1.46 10.44
C ASN A 15 -19.04 -0.12 11.12
N THR A 16 -17.98 0.55 10.67
CA THR A 16 -17.49 1.81 11.23
C THR A 16 -17.49 2.88 10.15
N ASN A 17 -17.85 4.12 10.50
CA ASN A 17 -17.77 5.25 9.57
C ASN A 17 -16.31 5.68 9.35
N ASN A 18 -16.04 6.44 8.28
CA ASN A 18 -14.67 6.81 7.91
C ASN A 18 -13.92 7.57 9.00
N GLU A 19 -14.57 8.51 9.71
CA GLU A 19 -13.92 9.33 10.74
C GLU A 19 -13.44 8.47 11.92
N ASP A 20 -14.32 7.58 12.39
CA ASP A 20 -14.01 6.64 13.47
C ASP A 20 -12.96 5.61 13.02
N THR A 21 -13.03 5.10 11.79
CA THR A 21 -12.03 4.18 11.23
C THR A 21 -10.66 4.86 11.18
N ILE A 22 -10.56 6.10 10.70
CA ILE A 22 -9.31 6.86 10.68
C ILE A 22 -8.76 7.04 12.09
N SER A 23 -9.62 7.40 13.04
CA SER A 23 -9.25 7.55 14.46
C SER A 23 -8.67 6.25 15.04
N ARG A 24 -9.32 5.11 14.77
CA ARG A 24 -8.83 3.81 15.22
C ARG A 24 -7.53 3.42 14.53
N ILE A 25 -7.44 3.58 13.20
CA ILE A 25 -6.23 3.27 12.42
C ILE A 25 -5.03 3.98 12.99
N LYS A 26 -5.13 5.27 13.33
CA LYS A 26 -4.01 6.04 13.91
C LYS A 26 -3.46 5.46 15.23
N ASN A 27 -4.26 4.68 15.95
CA ASN A 27 -3.92 4.10 17.24
C ASN A 27 -3.57 2.61 17.18
N ILE A 28 -3.70 1.96 16.02
CA ILE A 28 -3.27 0.57 15.83
C ILE A 28 -1.74 0.53 15.90
N ASP A 29 -1.20 -0.32 16.77
CA ASP A 29 0.24 -0.53 16.95
C ASP A 29 0.73 -1.84 16.32
N ASN A 30 -0.17 -2.60 15.70
CA ASN A 30 0.13 -3.86 15.05
C ASN A 30 0.24 -3.68 13.51
N PRO A 31 1.45 -3.77 12.93
CA PRO A 31 1.65 -3.62 11.48
C PRO A 31 0.89 -4.65 10.65
N ILE A 32 0.67 -5.86 11.18
CA ILE A 32 -0.05 -6.93 10.46
C ILE A 32 -1.53 -6.58 10.32
N ILE A 33 -2.14 -5.94 11.33
CA ILE A 33 -3.53 -5.47 11.24
C ILE A 33 -3.65 -4.37 10.18
N LEU A 34 -2.73 -3.40 10.17
CA LEU A 34 -2.69 -2.35 9.15
C LEU A 34 -2.54 -2.95 7.74
N HIS A 35 -1.69 -3.96 7.59
CA HIS A 35 -1.48 -4.66 6.32
C HIS A 35 -2.74 -5.39 5.83
N CYS A 36 -3.33 -6.22 6.68
CA CYS A 36 -4.54 -6.97 6.34
C CYS A 36 -5.74 -6.04 6.09
N PHE A 37 -5.82 -4.92 6.81
CA PHE A 37 -6.83 -3.90 6.56
C PHE A 37 -6.64 -3.26 5.17
N ALA A 38 -5.42 -2.81 4.85
CA ALA A 38 -5.10 -2.22 3.55
C ALA A 38 -5.39 -3.19 2.38
N ALA A 39 -5.12 -4.47 2.58
CA ALA A 39 -5.37 -5.51 1.58
C ALA A 39 -6.85 -5.78 1.29
N ASN A 40 -7.75 -5.54 2.26
CA ASN A 40 -9.19 -5.75 2.13
C ASN A 40 -9.98 -4.45 1.91
N TYR A 41 -9.30 -3.30 1.93
CA TYR A 41 -9.93 -2.00 1.78
C TYR A 41 -10.59 -1.84 0.39
N ASN A 42 -11.82 -1.33 0.38
CA ASN A 42 -12.49 -0.93 -0.86
C ASN A 42 -11.94 0.40 -1.36
N TRP A 43 -11.03 0.36 -2.34
CA TRP A 43 -10.39 1.54 -2.92
C TRP A 43 -11.36 2.54 -3.60
N ASN A 44 -12.62 2.16 -3.84
CA ASN A 44 -13.65 3.10 -4.27
C ASN A 44 -14.10 4.06 -3.15
N SER A 45 -13.72 3.81 -1.90
CA SER A 45 -14.06 4.62 -0.73
C SER A 45 -13.12 5.83 -0.52
N GLY A 46 -12.20 6.10 -1.45
CA GLY A 46 -11.30 7.26 -1.43
C GLY A 46 -9.94 7.00 -0.78
N PHE A 47 -9.18 8.07 -0.54
CA PHE A 47 -7.78 8.00 -0.09
C PHE A 47 -7.56 8.45 1.36
N ASP A 48 -8.58 8.92 2.08
CA ASP A 48 -8.43 9.39 3.47
C ASP A 48 -7.94 8.29 4.42
N ILE A 49 -8.53 7.09 4.31
CA ILE A 49 -8.15 5.92 5.09
C ILE A 49 -6.77 5.39 4.65
N PRO A 50 -6.49 5.21 3.35
CA PRO A 50 -5.14 4.93 2.88
C PRO A 50 -4.07 5.89 3.46
N ASN A 51 -4.32 7.19 3.43
CA ASN A 51 -3.41 8.17 4.01
C ASN A 51 -3.24 7.97 5.52
N ALA A 52 -4.32 7.70 6.26
CA ALA A 52 -4.24 7.40 7.69
C ALA A 52 -3.38 6.16 8.01
N ILE A 53 -3.37 5.16 7.14
CA ILE A 53 -2.50 3.97 7.27
C ILE A 53 -1.04 4.37 7.03
N LEU A 54 -0.74 5.14 5.98
CA LEU A 54 0.62 5.56 5.65
C LEU A 54 1.26 6.47 6.73
N GLU A 55 0.43 7.29 7.38
CA GLU A 55 0.84 8.18 8.48
C GLU A 55 0.90 7.47 9.84
N ASN A 56 0.44 6.22 9.93
CA ASN A 56 0.59 5.45 11.16
C ASN A 56 2.07 5.11 11.40
N LYS A 57 2.57 5.40 12.60
CA LYS A 57 3.97 5.16 13.02
C LYS A 57 4.43 3.70 12.94
N ASP A 58 3.50 2.75 12.98
CA ASP A 58 3.74 1.31 12.90
C ASP A 58 3.35 0.75 11.52
N CYS A 59 3.15 1.61 10.51
CA CYS A 59 3.02 1.20 9.12
C CYS A 59 4.34 0.60 8.61
N ASP A 60 4.25 -0.61 8.08
CA ASP A 60 5.39 -1.35 7.54
C ASP A 60 5.62 -1.01 6.06
N LEU A 61 6.87 -1.04 5.61
CA LEU A 61 7.21 -0.88 4.20
C LEU A 61 6.46 -1.87 3.29
N GLY A 62 6.27 -3.12 3.72
CA GLY A 62 5.48 -4.09 2.97
C GLY A 62 4.02 -3.65 2.75
N THR A 63 3.43 -2.95 3.71
CA THR A 63 2.10 -2.33 3.57
C THR A 63 2.12 -1.16 2.59
N GLY A 64 3.15 -0.31 2.65
CA GLY A 64 3.34 0.78 1.68
C GLY A 64 3.47 0.25 0.24
N LEU A 65 4.24 -0.82 0.03
CA LEU A 65 4.38 -1.48 -1.27
C LEU A 65 3.06 -2.09 -1.73
N LEU A 66 2.33 -2.79 -0.86
CA LEU A 66 0.99 -3.31 -1.17
C LEU A 66 0.07 -2.20 -1.69
N MET A 67 0.00 -1.09 -0.93
CA MET A 67 -0.83 0.05 -1.28
C MET A 67 -0.38 0.72 -2.58
N PHE A 68 0.92 0.79 -2.86
CA PHE A 68 1.44 1.33 -4.10
C PHE A 68 0.94 0.53 -5.30
N HIS A 69 0.98 -0.81 -5.23
CA HIS A 69 0.51 -1.64 -6.32
C HIS A 69 -1.02 -1.67 -6.43
N TYR A 70 -1.74 -1.69 -5.31
CA TYR A 70 -3.21 -1.70 -5.29
C TYR A 70 -3.81 -0.37 -5.77
N ALA A 71 -3.10 0.75 -5.52
CA ALA A 71 -3.42 2.06 -6.07
C ALA A 71 -2.92 2.25 -7.51
N ASP A 72 -2.61 1.18 -8.25
CA ASP A 72 -2.19 1.23 -9.65
C ASP A 72 -0.87 1.99 -9.91
N GLY A 73 0.08 1.87 -8.96
CA GLY A 73 1.42 2.44 -9.06
C GLY A 73 2.23 1.94 -10.24
N TYR A 74 1.85 0.79 -10.83
CA TYR A 74 2.44 0.32 -12.09
C TYR A 74 2.37 1.39 -13.20
N ARG A 75 1.27 2.16 -13.30
CA ARG A 75 1.19 3.26 -14.30
C ARG A 75 2.24 4.33 -14.08
N LEU A 76 2.57 4.65 -12.83
CA LEU A 76 3.63 5.59 -12.52
C LEU A 76 5.00 5.06 -12.96
N LEU A 77 5.22 3.75 -12.83
CA LEU A 77 6.46 3.11 -13.31
C LEU A 77 6.52 3.04 -14.84
N GLU A 78 5.40 2.76 -15.49
CA GLU A 78 5.32 2.59 -16.93
C GLU A 78 5.36 3.93 -17.67
N SER A 79 4.49 4.87 -17.31
CA SER A 79 4.33 6.17 -17.97
C SER A 79 4.21 7.31 -16.96
N PRO A 80 5.31 7.74 -16.32
CA PRO A 80 5.30 8.84 -15.35
C PRO A 80 4.68 10.14 -15.88
N GLU A 81 4.91 10.45 -17.16
CA GLU A 81 4.34 11.64 -17.82
C GLU A 81 2.81 11.59 -17.91
N GLU A 82 2.23 10.41 -18.15
CA GLU A 82 0.77 10.24 -18.17
C GLU A 82 0.18 10.44 -16.78
N VAL A 83 0.85 9.94 -15.74
CA VAL A 83 0.43 10.15 -14.35
C VAL A 83 0.48 11.63 -13.99
N SER A 84 1.56 12.33 -14.35
CA SER A 84 1.71 13.76 -14.11
C SER A 84 0.57 14.59 -14.74
N ASN A 85 0.18 14.22 -15.96
CA ASN A 85 -0.90 14.86 -16.73
C ASN A 85 -2.31 14.34 -16.38
N SER A 86 -2.44 13.39 -15.44
CA SER A 86 -3.74 12.81 -15.10
C SER A 86 -4.69 13.86 -14.52
N PRO A 87 -5.99 13.85 -14.91
CA PRO A 87 -7.00 14.68 -14.29
C PRO A 87 -7.36 14.23 -12.86
N LEU A 88 -7.04 12.99 -12.49
CA LEU A 88 -7.33 12.41 -11.18
C LEU A 88 -6.35 12.94 -10.12
N GLN A 89 -6.61 14.14 -9.59
CA GLN A 89 -5.67 14.83 -8.70
C GLN A 89 -5.40 14.05 -7.41
N GLU A 90 -6.43 13.53 -6.74
CA GLU A 90 -6.28 12.81 -5.47
C GLU A 90 -5.40 11.57 -5.63
N TRP A 91 -5.69 10.73 -6.63
CA TRP A 91 -4.88 9.56 -6.95
C TRP A 91 -3.43 9.94 -7.30
N LYS A 92 -3.25 10.98 -8.13
CA LYS A 92 -1.93 11.45 -8.55
C LYS A 92 -1.10 11.91 -7.35
N VAL A 93 -1.69 12.70 -6.44
CA VAL A 93 -1.02 13.17 -5.22
C VAL A 93 -0.65 11.97 -4.36
N PHE A 94 -1.62 11.09 -4.08
CA PHE A 94 -1.42 9.89 -3.27
C PHE A 94 -0.27 9.02 -3.79
N ILE A 95 -0.25 8.68 -5.07
CA ILE A 95 0.72 7.73 -5.62
C ILE A 95 2.14 8.32 -5.68
N LEU A 96 2.27 9.63 -5.92
CA LEU A 96 3.57 10.32 -5.94
C LEU A 96 4.14 10.46 -4.53
N GLU A 97 3.30 10.82 -3.55
CA GLU A 97 3.69 10.89 -2.14
C GLU A 97 4.11 9.51 -1.61
N LEU A 98 3.31 8.48 -1.90
CA LEU A 98 3.62 7.11 -1.52
C LEU A 98 4.93 6.63 -2.17
N GLN A 99 5.15 6.91 -3.46
CA GLN A 99 6.42 6.58 -4.12
C GLN A 99 7.59 7.26 -3.40
N ASN A 100 7.50 8.56 -3.11
CA ASN A 100 8.55 9.28 -2.41
C ASN A 100 8.84 8.68 -1.03
N LYS A 101 7.79 8.36 -0.28
CA LYS A 101 7.89 7.72 1.05
C LYS A 101 8.60 6.37 0.99
N ILE A 102 8.28 5.54 -0.01
CA ILE A 102 8.95 4.25 -0.27
C ILE A 102 10.42 4.46 -0.63
N MET A 103 10.70 5.38 -1.56
CA MET A 103 12.06 5.63 -2.05
C MET A 103 12.98 6.23 -0.97
N ASN A 104 12.42 7.00 -0.05
CA ASN A 104 13.14 7.56 1.10
C ASN A 104 13.20 6.61 2.31
N LEU A 105 12.59 5.42 2.22
CA LEU A 105 12.48 4.44 3.32
C LEU A 105 11.89 5.06 4.59
N GLU A 106 10.86 5.89 4.45
CA GLU A 106 10.17 6.59 5.54
C GLU A 106 9.18 5.66 6.29
N PHE A 107 9.57 4.41 6.51
CA PHE A 107 8.81 3.40 7.25
C PHE A 107 9.65 2.90 8.42
N LYS A 108 9.01 2.68 9.57
CA LYS A 108 9.71 2.27 10.79
C LYS A 108 10.20 0.84 10.72
N THR A 109 9.49 -0.03 10.01
CA THR A 109 9.77 -1.46 9.91
C THR A 109 9.67 -1.98 8.48
N GLN A 110 10.33 -3.13 8.25
CA GLN A 110 10.29 -3.91 7.01
C GLN A 110 10.19 -5.40 7.37
N ASN A 111 9.17 -5.72 8.15
CA ASN A 111 8.92 -7.06 8.67
C ASN A 111 7.92 -7.83 7.81
N ILE A 112 7.20 -7.15 6.91
CA ILE A 112 6.22 -7.75 6.00
C ILE A 112 6.79 -7.78 4.60
N SER A 113 6.83 -8.98 4.00
CA SER A 113 7.19 -9.14 2.59
C SER A 113 5.99 -8.84 1.72
N PHE A 114 6.21 -8.13 0.62
CA PHE A 114 5.25 -7.91 -0.43
C PHE A 114 5.86 -8.33 -1.77
N SER A 115 5.14 -9.16 -2.51
CA SER A 115 5.51 -9.59 -3.84
C SER A 115 4.56 -8.97 -4.86
N PRO A 116 5.03 -8.03 -5.70
CA PRO A 116 4.19 -7.50 -6.75
C PRO A 116 3.91 -8.60 -7.78
N GLU A 117 2.64 -8.79 -8.16
CA GLU A 117 2.22 -9.80 -9.15
C GLU A 117 2.62 -9.43 -10.60
N LEU A 118 3.82 -8.87 -10.78
CA LEU A 118 4.38 -8.49 -12.06
C LEU A 118 5.02 -9.69 -12.75
N THR A 119 4.66 -9.89 -14.01
CA THR A 119 5.30 -10.90 -14.85
C THR A 119 6.75 -10.51 -15.17
N LYS A 120 7.58 -11.52 -15.47
CA LYS A 120 8.94 -11.30 -15.99
C LYS A 120 8.98 -10.37 -17.21
N ILE A 121 7.93 -10.42 -18.05
CA ILE A 121 7.80 -9.56 -19.23
C ILE A 121 7.55 -8.11 -18.84
N GLN A 122 6.67 -7.85 -17.87
CA GLN A 122 6.42 -6.50 -17.36
C GLN A 122 7.68 -5.91 -16.72
N ILE A 123 8.35 -6.66 -15.84
CA ILE A 123 9.61 -6.25 -15.22
C ILE A 123 10.66 -5.91 -16.28
N PHE A 124 10.82 -6.77 -17.30
CA PHE A 124 11.73 -6.52 -18.41
C PHE A 124 11.38 -5.23 -19.18
N LYS A 125 10.10 -4.99 -19.48
CA LYS A 125 9.65 -3.77 -20.18
C LYS A 125 9.93 -2.52 -19.36
N LEU A 126 9.64 -2.55 -18.06
CA LEU A 126 9.91 -1.44 -17.14
C LEU A 126 11.42 -1.13 -17.10
N LYS A 127 12.27 -2.14 -16.88
CA LYS A 127 13.73 -1.98 -16.87
C LYS A 127 14.29 -1.51 -18.21
N LYS A 128 13.71 -1.93 -19.33
CA LYS A 128 14.11 -1.46 -20.67
C LYS A 128 13.80 0.02 -20.88
N ARG A 129 12.66 0.50 -20.37
CA ARG A 129 12.25 1.91 -20.47
C ARG A 129 13.02 2.78 -19.49
N ASN A 130 13.20 2.30 -18.26
CA ASN A 130 13.93 2.98 -17.21
C ASN A 130 14.91 2.00 -16.52
N PRO A 131 16.18 1.94 -16.94
CA PRO A 131 17.18 1.07 -16.35
C PRO A 131 17.49 1.35 -14.88
N SER A 132 17.19 2.55 -14.38
CA SER A 132 17.39 2.95 -12.98
C SER A 132 16.12 2.80 -12.14
N ILE A 133 15.10 2.09 -12.63
CA ILE A 133 13.93 1.75 -11.82
C ILE A 133 14.36 0.96 -10.58
N SER A 134 13.87 1.35 -9.41
CA SER A 134 14.24 0.71 -8.15
C SER A 134 13.63 -0.68 -8.05
N ASP A 135 14.46 -1.67 -7.73
CA ASP A 135 14.04 -3.06 -7.54
C ASP A 135 12.99 -3.23 -6.43
N ILE A 136 12.96 -2.32 -5.44
CA ILE A 136 11.98 -2.31 -4.35
C ILE A 136 10.52 -2.18 -4.83
N LEU A 137 10.31 -1.58 -6.00
CA LEU A 137 8.97 -1.33 -6.58
C LEU A 137 8.52 -2.42 -7.56
N ILE A 138 9.39 -3.39 -7.88
CA ILE A 138 9.13 -4.35 -8.97
C ILE A 138 9.49 -5.80 -8.64
N ASN A 139 10.20 -6.03 -7.53
CA ASN A 139 10.54 -7.36 -7.04
C ASN A 139 9.93 -7.57 -5.64
N GLU A 140 9.92 -8.82 -5.20
CA GLU A 140 9.54 -9.19 -3.84
C GLU A 140 10.44 -8.50 -2.80
N SER A 141 9.81 -7.88 -1.80
CA SER A 141 10.52 -7.23 -0.71
C SER A 141 10.92 -8.24 0.38
N PRO A 142 12.01 -7.98 1.12
CA PRO A 142 12.30 -8.68 2.38
C PRO A 142 11.13 -8.64 3.38
N GLY A 143 11.11 -9.60 4.29
CA GLY A 143 10.13 -9.70 5.38
C GLY A 143 9.46 -11.07 5.44
N ASN A 144 8.44 -11.19 6.29
CA ASN A 144 7.63 -12.40 6.39
C ASN A 144 6.40 -12.28 5.47
N ILE A 145 6.07 -13.36 4.77
CA ILE A 145 4.82 -13.46 4.03
C ILE A 145 3.67 -13.56 5.03
N ILE A 146 2.68 -12.70 4.88
CA ILE A 146 1.48 -12.67 5.71
C ILE A 146 0.32 -13.27 4.91
N ASP A 147 -0.39 -14.22 5.52
CA ASP A 147 -1.64 -14.73 4.95
C ASP A 147 -2.76 -13.71 5.18
N ILE A 148 -3.31 -13.18 4.09
CA ILE A 148 -4.35 -12.16 4.13
C ILE A 148 -5.70 -12.87 4.27
N PRO A 149 -6.41 -12.71 5.40
CA PRO A 149 -7.74 -13.28 5.53
C PRO A 149 -8.70 -12.63 4.54
N LYS A 150 -9.61 -13.44 3.99
CA LYS A 150 -10.77 -12.93 3.26
C LYS A 150 -11.83 -12.53 4.28
N ILE A 151 -12.22 -11.28 4.23
CA ILE A 151 -13.18 -10.65 5.15
C ILE A 151 -14.44 -10.28 4.37
#